data_AF-A0A7J4LWF9-F1
#
_entry.id   AF-A0A7J4LWF9-F1
#
_cell.length_a   1.000
_cell.length_b   1.000
_cell.length_c   1.000
_cell.angle_alpha   90.00
_cell.angle_beta   90.00
_cell.angle_gamma   90.00
#
_symmetry.space_group_name_H-M   'P 1'
#
loop_
_entity.id
_entity.type
_entity.pdbx_description
1 polymer ?
#
loop_
_entity_poly.entity_id
_entity_poly.type
_entity_poly.pdbx_seq_one_letter_code
_entity_poly.pdbx_strand_id
1 'polypeptide(L)'
;MSIDILERYVARVIAVHLALRHPFYEVYRKLHKLFGRELAWTSTMRAKRGISDTSKPGAYTKDHLYLAGYYKVKNFVDEGNDINMLYYGKIGVEHVELVKYLPGVTMPLYLPDYPVKKEKR
;
A
#
# COMPACT_ATOMS: atom_id res chain seq x y z
N MET A 1 -9.68 -10.67 -1.29
CA MET A 1 -8.46 -10.48 -2.12
C MET A 1 -8.14 -11.82 -2.75
N SER A 2 -7.89 -11.90 -4.06
CA SER A 2 -7.51 -13.18 -4.68
C SER A 2 -6.13 -13.62 -4.20
N ILE A 3 -5.84 -14.92 -4.32
CA ILE A 3 -4.56 -15.51 -3.88
C ILE A 3 -3.38 -14.88 -4.66
N ASP A 4 -3.51 -14.67 -5.97
CA ASP A 4 -2.48 -14.02 -6.80
C ASP A 4 -2.18 -12.58 -6.33
N ILE A 5 -3.21 -11.80 -5.98
CA ILE A 5 -3.01 -10.43 -5.50
C ILE A 5 -2.25 -10.45 -4.16
N LEU A 6 -2.63 -11.35 -3.26
CA LEU A 6 -1.96 -11.49 -1.96
C LEU A 6 -0.48 -11.86 -2.14
N GLU A 7 -0.20 -12.87 -2.98
CA GLU A 7 1.18 -13.30 -3.27
C GLU A 7 2.03 -12.14 -3.81
N ARG A 8 1.48 -11.33 -4.72
CA ARG A 8 2.16 -10.13 -5.24
C ARG A 8 2.49 -9.12 -4.17
N TYR A 9 1.57 -8.84 -3.24
CA TYR A 9 1.83 -7.90 -2.14
C TYR A 9 2.89 -8.44 -1.18
N VAL A 10 2.84 -9.74 -0.87
CA VAL A 10 3.85 -10.41 -0.04
C VAL A 10 5.23 -10.27 -0.67
N ALA A 11 5.38 -10.62 -1.95
CA ALA A 11 6.65 -10.50 -2.66
C ALA A 11 7.19 -9.06 -2.66
N ARG A 12 6.33 -8.06 -2.89
CA ARG A 12 6.72 -6.64 -2.90
C ARG A 12 7.16 -6.13 -1.52
N VAL A 13 6.48 -6.51 -0.45
CA VAL A 13 6.86 -6.11 0.91
C VAL A 13 8.17 -6.77 1.33
N ILE A 14 8.35 -8.06 1.03
CA ILE A 14 9.62 -8.76 1.25
C ILE A 14 10.73 -8.09 0.44
N ALA A 15 10.47 -7.70 -0.81
CA ALA A 15 11.44 -7.01 -1.65
C ALA A 15 11.89 -5.68 -1.03
N VAL A 16 10.97 -4.85 -0.52
CA VAL A 16 11.30 -3.61 0.19
C VAL A 16 12.16 -3.91 1.42
N HIS A 17 11.75 -4.87 2.25
CA HIS A 17 12.49 -5.27 3.44
C HIS A 17 13.93 -5.71 3.11
N LEU A 18 14.11 -6.54 2.08
CA LEU A 18 15.43 -7.00 1.66
C LEU A 18 16.25 -5.86 1.04
N ALA A 19 15.65 -5.03 0.21
CA ALA A 19 16.35 -3.94 -0.49
C ALA A 19 16.94 -2.90 0.47
N LEU A 20 16.31 -2.66 1.63
CA LEU A 20 16.85 -1.81 2.68
C LEU A 20 18.18 -2.30 3.27
N ARG A 21 18.55 -3.58 3.09
CA ARG A 21 19.73 -4.20 3.72
C ARG A 21 20.72 -4.81 2.75
N HIS A 22 20.33 -5.00 1.48
CA HIS A 22 21.09 -5.80 0.52
C HIS A 22 21.23 -5.11 -0.84
N PRO A 23 22.29 -5.44 -1.61
CA PRO A 23 22.40 -5.07 -3.02
C PRO A 23 21.33 -5.76 -3.88
N PHE A 24 21.10 -5.25 -5.09
CA PHE A 24 20.06 -5.74 -6.00
C PHE A 24 20.16 -7.26 -6.26
N TYR A 25 21.35 -7.77 -6.57
CA TYR A 25 21.52 -9.19 -6.91
C TYR A 25 21.13 -10.12 -5.75
N GLU A 26 21.40 -9.70 -4.50
CA GLU A 26 21.02 -10.48 -3.33
C GLU A 26 19.52 -10.44 -3.07
N VAL A 27 18.87 -9.30 -3.28
CA VAL A 27 17.41 -9.16 -3.18
C VAL A 27 16.74 -10.11 -4.18
N TYR A 28 17.15 -10.05 -5.46
CA TYR A 28 16.62 -10.95 -6.48
C TYR A 28 16.87 -12.41 -6.16
N ARG A 29 18.10 -12.77 -5.78
CA ARG A 29 18.47 -14.15 -5.42
C ARG A 29 17.61 -14.68 -4.27
N LYS A 30 17.34 -13.85 -3.24
CA LYS A 30 16.51 -14.24 -2.09
C LYS A 30 15.03 -14.37 -2.47
N LEU A 31 14.50 -13.45 -3.28
CA LEU A 31 13.12 -13.52 -3.76
C LEU A 31 12.89 -14.70 -4.71
N HIS A 32 13.84 -15.00 -5.59
CA HIS A 32 13.74 -16.12 -6.53
C HIS A 32 13.73 -17.50 -5.83
N LYS A 33 14.17 -17.58 -4.57
CA LYS A 33 14.01 -18.81 -3.75
C LYS A 33 12.59 -18.99 -3.24
N LEU A 34 11.80 -17.92 -3.17
CA LEU A 34 10.46 -17.90 -2.59
C LEU A 34 9.36 -17.80 -3.65
N PHE A 35 9.65 -17.15 -4.78
CA PHE A 35 8.69 -16.81 -5.82
C PHE A 35 9.22 -17.18 -7.20
N GLY A 36 8.30 -17.30 -8.17
CA GLY A 36 8.66 -17.48 -9.57
C GLY A 36 9.56 -16.36 -10.11
N ARG A 37 10.37 -16.69 -11.12
CA ARG A 37 11.37 -15.80 -11.73
C ARG A 37 10.84 -14.40 -12.00
N GLU A 38 9.67 -14.31 -12.63
CA GLU A 38 9.06 -13.03 -12.99
C GLU A 38 8.74 -12.22 -11.72
N LEU A 39 7.93 -12.76 -10.81
CA LEU A 39 7.51 -12.04 -9.61
C LEU A 39 8.70 -11.59 -8.76
N ALA A 40 9.75 -12.42 -8.67
CA ALA A 40 10.99 -12.05 -7.99
C ALA A 40 11.72 -10.88 -8.69
N TRP A 41 11.83 -10.93 -10.02
CA TRP A 41 12.47 -9.89 -10.82
C TRP A 41 11.72 -8.56 -10.72
N THR A 42 10.42 -8.55 -11.02
CA THR A 42 9.62 -7.32 -10.95
C THR A 42 9.55 -6.74 -9.55
N SER A 43 9.43 -7.57 -8.51
CA SER A 43 9.44 -7.06 -7.12
C SER A 43 10.78 -6.46 -6.73
N THR A 44 11.90 -7.07 -7.16
CA THR A 44 13.25 -6.51 -6.94
C THR A 44 13.41 -5.16 -7.64
N MET A 45 13.05 -5.09 -8.92
CA MET A 45 13.10 -3.86 -9.73
C MET A 45 12.29 -2.74 -9.10
N ARG A 46 11.08 -3.03 -8.63
CA ARG A 46 10.23 -2.05 -7.94
C ARG A 46 10.87 -1.56 -6.65
N ALA A 47 11.38 -2.46 -5.81
CA ALA A 47 12.00 -2.12 -4.55
C ALA A 47 13.32 -1.35 -4.72
N LYS A 48 14.07 -1.56 -5.80
CA LYS A 48 15.34 -0.87 -6.10
C LYS A 48 15.20 0.31 -7.06
N ARG A 49 13.97 0.69 -7.42
CA ARG A 49 13.71 1.76 -8.41
C ARG A 49 14.32 3.09 -7.97
N GLY A 50 15.04 3.74 -8.89
CA GLY A 50 15.65 5.06 -8.65
C GLY A 50 17.00 5.03 -7.93
N ILE A 51 17.57 3.84 -7.69
CA ILE A 51 18.90 3.69 -7.10
C ILE A 51 19.91 3.45 -8.21
N SER A 52 20.84 4.38 -8.41
CA SER A 52 21.86 4.30 -9.46
C SER A 52 22.94 3.27 -9.13
N ASP A 53 23.43 3.24 -7.89
CA ASP A 53 24.41 2.27 -7.41
C ASP A 53 23.71 1.08 -6.74
N THR A 54 23.41 0.07 -7.54
CA THR A 54 22.66 -1.12 -7.10
C THR A 54 23.46 -2.09 -6.23
N SER A 55 24.76 -1.83 -6.03
CA SER A 55 25.59 -2.54 -5.04
C SER A 55 25.31 -2.10 -3.60
N LYS A 56 24.61 -0.98 -3.42
CA LYS A 56 24.28 -0.45 -2.10
C LYS A 56 22.88 -0.85 -1.61
N PRO A 57 22.70 -0.96 -0.28
CA PRO A 57 21.37 -0.98 0.32
C PRO A 57 20.57 0.30 -0.01
N GLY A 58 19.26 0.18 0.03
CA GLY A 58 18.32 1.26 -0.28
C GLY A 58 17.06 0.71 -0.93
N ALA A 59 15.91 1.31 -0.67
CA ALA A 59 14.63 0.86 -1.21
C ALA A 59 13.67 2.01 -1.55
N TYR A 60 12.92 1.83 -2.63
CA TYR A 60 11.70 2.59 -2.92
C TYR A 60 10.53 1.96 -2.15
N THR A 61 10.18 2.53 -1.01
CA THR A 61 9.33 1.89 0.02
C THR A 61 7.81 1.99 -0.25
N LYS A 62 7.39 2.47 -1.42
CA LYS A 62 5.96 2.69 -1.70
C LYS A 62 5.10 1.44 -1.58
N ASP A 63 5.60 0.27 -1.99
CA ASP A 63 4.81 -0.95 -1.90
C ASP A 63 4.50 -1.35 -0.45
N HIS A 64 5.42 -1.09 0.49
CA HIS A 64 5.16 -1.23 1.92
C HIS A 64 4.12 -0.20 2.40
N LEU A 65 4.26 1.06 1.98
CA LEU A 65 3.33 2.12 2.35
C LEU A 65 1.91 1.89 1.80
N TYR A 66 1.78 1.34 0.59
CA TYR A 66 0.48 1.02 0.01
C TYR A 66 -0.23 -0.08 0.78
N LEU A 67 0.49 -1.14 1.20
CA LEU A 67 -0.12 -2.18 2.02
C LEU A 67 -0.52 -1.65 3.40
N ALA A 68 0.38 -0.88 4.05
CA ALA A 68 0.08 -0.26 5.34
C ALA A 68 -1.11 0.69 5.25
N GLY A 69 -1.17 1.54 4.21
CA GLY A 69 -2.28 2.45 3.96
C GLY A 69 -3.60 1.73 3.65
N TYR A 70 -3.54 0.63 2.91
CA TYR A 70 -4.71 -0.24 2.68
C TYR A 70 -5.30 -0.74 4.00
N TYR A 71 -4.47 -1.32 4.87
CA TYR A 71 -4.95 -1.79 6.18
C TYR A 71 -5.45 -0.65 7.06
N LYS A 72 -4.80 0.52 7.02
CA LYS A 72 -5.24 1.70 7.76
C LYS A 72 -6.67 2.11 7.38
N VAL A 73 -6.97 2.20 6.08
CA VAL A 73 -8.32 2.53 5.60
C VAL A 73 -9.29 1.37 5.81
N LYS A 74 -8.86 0.13 5.61
CA LYS A 74 -9.70 -1.05 5.84
C LYS A 74 -10.16 -1.12 7.30
N ASN A 75 -9.25 -1.00 8.25
CA ASN A 75 -9.57 -1.05 9.67
C ASN A 75 -10.51 0.08 10.06
N PHE A 76 -10.27 1.29 9.57
CA PHE A 76 -11.16 2.43 9.77
C PHE A 76 -12.61 2.12 9.33
N VAL A 77 -12.80 1.48 8.19
CA VAL A 77 -14.13 1.07 7.71
C VAL A 77 -14.70 -0.10 8.52
N ASP A 78 -13.88 -1.10 8.85
CA ASP A 78 -14.30 -2.27 9.65
C ASP A 78 -14.74 -1.86 11.07
N GLU A 79 -14.22 -0.75 11.59
CA GLU A 79 -14.64 -0.12 12.85
C GLU A 79 -15.99 0.64 12.74
N GLY A 80 -16.60 0.66 11.56
CA GLY A 80 -17.91 1.30 11.31
C GLY A 80 -17.83 2.77 10.92
N ASN A 81 -16.64 3.32 10.65
CA ASN A 81 -16.51 4.71 10.22
C ASN A 81 -16.90 4.89 8.74
N ASP A 82 -17.39 6.09 8.41
CA ASP A 82 -17.78 6.44 7.05
C ASP A 82 -16.56 6.75 6.17
N ILE A 83 -16.30 5.88 5.17
CA ILE A 83 -15.21 6.06 4.19
C ILE A 83 -15.32 7.38 3.41
N ASN A 84 -16.53 7.92 3.25
CA ASN A 84 -16.76 9.18 2.53
C ASN A 84 -16.08 10.37 3.21
N MET A 85 -15.80 10.27 4.52
CA MET A 85 -15.07 11.28 5.26
C MET A 85 -13.65 11.52 4.70
N LEU A 86 -13.04 10.51 4.09
CA LEU A 86 -11.71 10.64 3.48
C LEU A 86 -11.71 11.46 2.17
N TYR A 87 -12.88 11.81 1.64
CA TYR A 87 -13.03 12.56 0.38
C TYR A 87 -13.21 14.06 0.56
N TYR A 88 -13.25 14.55 1.81
CA TYR A 88 -13.30 15.98 2.10
C TYR A 88 -11.99 16.73 1.77
N GLY A 89 -10.92 16.01 1.40
CA GLY A 89 -9.67 16.62 0.95
C GLY A 89 -8.51 15.64 0.90
N LYS A 90 -7.27 16.16 0.89
CA LYS A 90 -6.05 15.35 0.97
C LYS A 90 -5.74 15.02 2.44
N ILE A 91 -6.56 14.18 3.04
CA ILE A 91 -6.48 13.82 4.45
C ILE A 91 -6.23 12.33 4.65
N GLY A 92 -5.84 11.94 5.86
CA GLY A 92 -5.73 10.55 6.31
C GLY A 92 -6.81 10.25 7.36
N VAL A 93 -6.97 8.98 7.73
CA VAL A 93 -7.96 8.54 8.73
C VAL A 93 -7.82 9.27 10.08
N GLU A 94 -6.59 9.62 10.45
CA GLU A 94 -6.22 10.34 11.67
C GLU A 94 -6.77 11.78 11.70
N HIS A 95 -7.09 12.35 10.53
CA HIS A 95 -7.58 13.71 10.40
C HIS A 95 -9.10 13.78 10.33
N VAL A 96 -9.81 12.64 10.23
CA VAL A 96 -11.27 12.61 10.04
C VAL A 96 -12.01 13.35 11.14
N GLU A 97 -11.61 13.18 12.41
CA GLU A 97 -12.24 13.90 13.52
C GLU A 97 -12.01 15.41 13.44
N LEU A 98 -10.83 15.86 12.99
CA LEU A 98 -10.55 17.29 12.85
C LEU A 98 -11.44 17.91 11.78
N VAL A 99 -11.67 17.22 10.66
CA VAL A 99 -12.47 17.73 9.54
C VAL A 99 -13.91 18.05 9.95
N LYS A 100 -14.50 17.29 10.89
CA LYS A 100 -15.85 17.55 11.40
C LYS A 100 -16.02 18.92 12.05
N TYR A 101 -14.92 19.50 12.57
CA TYR A 101 -14.94 20.77 13.29
C TYR A 101 -14.29 21.92 12.51
N LEU A 102 -13.79 21.68 11.30
CA LEU A 102 -13.17 22.71 10.49
C LEU A 102 -14.24 23.64 9.89
N PRO A 103 -14.14 24.97 10.11
CA PRO A 103 -15.08 25.92 9.52
C PRO A 103 -14.89 26.00 8.01
N GLY A 104 -16.00 26.10 7.26
CA GLY A 104 -15.98 26.26 5.81
C GLY A 104 -15.73 24.97 5.01
N VAL A 105 -15.72 23.81 5.67
CA VAL A 105 -15.68 22.52 4.98
C VAL A 105 -17.01 22.28 4.27
N THR A 106 -16.95 22.04 2.97
CA THR A 106 -18.09 21.69 2.14
C THR A 106 -18.11 20.18 1.87
N MET A 107 -19.30 19.63 1.63
CA MET A 107 -19.42 18.22 1.25
C MET A 107 -18.67 17.93 -0.05
N PRO A 108 -18.01 16.76 -0.18
CA PRO A 108 -17.38 16.35 -1.42
C PRO A 108 -18.40 16.32 -2.55
N LEU A 109 -18.17 17.10 -3.61
CA LEU A 109 -19.05 17.12 -4.78
C LEU A 109 -19.07 15.78 -5.52
N TYR A 110 -17.95 15.05 -5.48
CA TYR A 110 -17.79 13.77 -6.13
C TYR A 110 -17.36 12.73 -5.11
N LEU A 111 -18.18 11.69 -4.96
CA LEU A 111 -17.86 10.49 -4.21
C LEU A 111 -17.63 9.33 -5.18
N PRO A 112 -16.72 8.39 -4.89
CA PRO A 112 -16.60 7.19 -5.70
C PRO A 112 -17.83 6.33 -5.53
N ASP A 113 -18.30 5.75 -6.63
CA ASP A 113 -19.35 4.73 -6.59
C ASP A 113 -18.75 3.43 -6.06
N TYR A 114 -18.73 3.30 -4.73
CA TYR A 114 -18.31 2.06 -4.07
C TYR A 114 -19.47 1.07 -4.13
N PRO A 115 -19.27 -0.16 -4.65
CA PRO A 115 -20.22 -1.22 -4.43
C PRO A 115 -20.22 -1.51 -2.92
N VAL A 116 -21.16 -0.90 -2.19
CA VAL A 116 -21.44 -1.25 -0.81
C VAL A 116 -21.79 -2.73 -0.85
N LYS A 117 -20.92 -3.58 -0.29
CA LYS A 117 -21.33 -4.94 0.03
C LYS A 117 -22.43 -4.80 1.07
N LYS A 118 -23.68 -4.81 0.63
CA LYS A 118 -24.83 -5.01 1.50
C LYS A 118 -24.54 -6.31 2.23
N GLU A 119 -24.25 -6.22 3.52
CA GLU A 119 -24.27 -7.39 4.39
C GLU A 119 -25.65 -8.02 4.20
N LYS A 120 -25.67 -9.26 3.72
CA LYS A 120 -26.88 -10.08 3.81
C LYS A 120 -27.13 -10.29 5.29
N ARG A 121 -28.01 -9.49 5.88
CA ARG A 121 -28.70 -9.84 7.12
C ARG A 121 -29.59 -11.05 6.87
#